data_AF-A0A954KH73-F1
#
_entry.id   AF-A0A954KH73-F1
#
_cell.length_a   1.000
_cell.length_b   1.000
_cell.length_c   1.000
_cell.angle_alpha   90.00
_cell.angle_beta   90.00
_cell.angle_gamma   90.00
#
_symmetry.space_group_name_H-M   'P 1'
#
loop_
_entity.id
_entity.type
_entity.pdbx_description
1 polymer ?
#
loop_
_entity_poly.entity_id
_entity_poly.type
_entity_poly.pdbx_seq_one_letter_code
_entity_poly.pdbx_strand_id
1 'polypeptide(L)'
;MAKIEGRWNGVSSHIDGFERPVAKWYKYTFEGNQLTTETSESEPATVKFYLDPQTEPKQLDTSIMVDGVEEISKGIYSIDDDVLRFSWRVVGERPVDFQSRELDEKIVIILHRATN
;
A
#
# COMPACT_ATOMS: atom_id res chain seq x y z
N MET A 1 1.69 13.88 13.31
CA MET A 1 1.07 12.56 13.19
C MET A 1 0.62 12.39 11.75
N ALA A 2 1.04 11.31 11.10
CA ALA A 2 0.87 11.15 9.66
C ALA A 2 -0.62 10.96 9.33
N LYS A 3 -1.15 11.72 8.36
CA LYS A 3 -2.54 11.61 7.89
C LYS A 3 -2.94 10.17 7.46
N ILE A 4 -1.98 9.27 7.31
CA ILE A 4 -2.21 7.89 6.89
C ILE A 4 -2.83 7.02 7.99
N GLU A 5 -2.67 7.37 9.28
CA GLU A 5 -3.19 6.55 10.38
C GLU A 5 -4.71 6.37 10.27
N GLY A 6 -5.16 5.18 10.65
CA GLY A 6 -6.55 4.77 10.63
C GLY A 6 -6.85 3.62 9.68
N ARG A 7 -8.15 3.40 9.45
CA ARG A 7 -8.68 2.30 8.64
C ARG A 7 -9.05 2.80 7.25
N TRP A 8 -8.79 1.95 6.28
CA TRP A 8 -9.00 2.22 4.86
C TRP A 8 -9.62 1.00 4.18
N ASN A 9 -10.56 1.24 3.28
CA ASN A 9 -11.23 0.22 2.48
C ASN A 9 -10.64 0.20 1.08
N GLY A 10 -10.37 -1.00 0.57
CA GLY A 10 -9.96 -1.23 -0.81
C GLY A 10 -11.00 -0.75 -1.81
N VAL A 11 -10.57 0.03 -2.80
CA VAL A 11 -11.42 0.50 -3.91
C VAL A 11 -10.99 -0.16 -5.22
N SER A 12 -9.72 -0.01 -5.59
CA SER A 12 -9.17 -0.61 -6.81
C SER A 12 -7.69 -0.94 -6.63
N SER A 13 -7.22 -1.90 -7.40
CA SER A 13 -5.81 -2.21 -7.55
C SER A 13 -5.47 -2.30 -9.03
N HIS A 14 -4.27 -1.86 -9.39
CA HIS A 14 -3.72 -2.05 -10.71
C HIS A 14 -2.44 -2.87 -10.57
N ILE A 15 -2.41 -4.05 -11.20
CA ILE A 15 -1.28 -4.98 -11.20
C ILE A 15 -1.03 -5.39 -12.64
N ASP A 16 0.22 -5.22 -13.10
CA ASP A 16 0.64 -5.52 -14.47
C ASP A 16 -0.24 -4.87 -15.54
N GLY A 17 -0.62 -3.61 -15.34
CA GLY A 17 -1.48 -2.85 -16.27
C GLY A 17 -2.96 -3.24 -16.25
N PHE A 18 -3.36 -4.25 -15.46
CA PHE A 18 -4.75 -4.64 -15.30
C PHE A 18 -5.35 -4.01 -14.05
N GLU A 19 -6.40 -3.20 -14.25
CA GLU A 19 -7.26 -2.76 -13.16
C GLU A 19 -8.11 -3.94 -12.67
N ARG A 20 -8.11 -4.15 -11.35
CA ARG A 20 -8.97 -5.10 -10.68
C ARG A 20 -9.72 -4.36 -9.57
N PRO A 21 -11.06 -4.49 -9.50
CA PRO A 21 -11.77 -4.00 -8.34
C PRO A 21 -11.23 -4.74 -7.11
N VAL A 22 -10.83 -3.99 -6.10
CA VAL A 22 -10.49 -4.59 -4.82
C VAL A 22 -11.82 -4.88 -4.13
N ALA A 23 -12.04 -6.13 -3.76
CA ALA A 23 -13.29 -6.50 -3.11
C ALA A 23 -13.47 -5.65 -1.84
N LYS A 24 -14.68 -5.14 -1.59
CA LYS A 24 -14.97 -4.22 -0.47
C LYS A 24 -14.57 -4.73 0.92
N TRP A 25 -14.33 -6.03 1.05
CA TRP A 25 -13.88 -6.66 2.29
C TRP A 25 -12.36 -6.55 2.53
N TYR A 26 -11.57 -6.09 1.55
CA TYR A 26 -10.16 -5.77 1.75
C TYR A 26 -10.03 -4.50 2.59
N LYS A 27 -9.42 -4.65 3.77
CA LYS A 27 -9.18 -3.53 4.68
C LYS A 27 -7.70 -3.37 4.95
N TYR A 28 -7.30 -2.12 5.09
CA TYR A 28 -5.95 -1.72 5.44
C TYR A 28 -6.01 -0.87 6.71
N THR A 29 -5.28 -1.26 7.73
CA THR A 29 -5.21 -0.51 9.00
C THR A 29 -3.77 -0.09 9.23
N PHE A 30 -3.54 1.23 9.29
CA PHE A 30 -2.25 1.82 9.64
C PHE A 30 -2.30 2.30 11.10
N GLU A 31 -1.49 1.69 11.96
CA GLU A 31 -1.41 2.03 13.38
C GLU A 31 0.06 2.05 13.83
N GLY A 32 0.54 3.20 14.30
CA GLY A 32 1.94 3.38 14.68
C GLY A 32 2.89 3.11 13.52
N ASN A 33 3.61 1.98 13.56
CA ASN A 33 4.52 1.52 12.50
C ASN A 33 4.09 0.19 11.86
N GLN A 34 2.83 -0.20 12.04
CA GLN A 34 2.28 -1.45 11.52
C GLN A 34 1.16 -1.22 10.52
N LEU A 35 1.23 -1.96 9.42
CA LEU A 35 0.20 -2.06 8.40
C LEU A 35 -0.42 -3.44 8.49
N THR A 36 -1.70 -3.51 8.83
CA THR A 36 -2.48 -4.75 8.81
C THR A 36 -3.38 -4.78 7.59
N THR A 37 -3.34 -5.88 6.86
CA THR A 37 -4.21 -6.16 5.71
C THR A 37 -5.15 -7.30 6.07
N GLU A 38 -6.46 -7.10 5.87
CA GLU A 38 -7.49 -8.09 6.15
C GLU A 38 -8.20 -8.46 4.85
N THR A 39 -8.38 -9.75 4.63
CA THR A 39 -9.04 -10.33 3.44
C THR A 39 -10.14 -11.30 3.90
N SER A 40 -11.09 -11.67 3.03
CA SER A 40 -12.04 -12.75 3.37
C SER A 40 -11.48 -14.15 3.14
N GLU A 41 -10.33 -14.24 2.47
CA GLU A 41 -9.75 -15.49 1.98
C GLU A 41 -8.60 -16.00 2.87
N SER A 42 -8.02 -15.12 3.69
CA SER A 42 -6.86 -15.41 4.52
C SER A 42 -6.94 -14.74 5.88
N GLU A 43 -6.18 -15.26 6.84
CA GLU A 43 -5.90 -14.57 8.10
C GLU A 43 -5.29 -13.18 7.84
N PRO A 44 -5.54 -12.20 8.73
CA PRO A 44 -4.92 -10.88 8.63
C PRO A 44 -3.39 -10.96 8.62
N ALA A 45 -2.76 -10.22 7.71
CA ALA A 45 -1.31 -10.10 7.62
C ALA A 45 -0.86 -8.73 8.11
N THR A 46 0.11 -8.71 9.04
CA THR A 46 0.69 -7.48 9.57
C THR A 46 2.15 -7.35 9.16
N VAL A 47 2.50 -6.17 8.63
CA VAL A 47 3.85 -5.83 8.17
C VAL A 47 4.29 -4.51 8.80
N LYS A 48 5.60 -4.26 8.86
CA LYS A 48 6.09 -2.92 9.26
C LYS A 48 5.97 -1.97 8.09
N PHE A 49 5.71 -0.69 8.36
CA PHE A 49 5.80 0.36 7.35
C PHE A 49 6.62 1.55 7.83
N TYR A 50 7.17 2.28 6.86
CA TYR A 50 7.96 3.49 7.07
C TYR A 50 7.48 4.57 6.11
N LEU A 51 7.37 5.80 6.61
CA LEU A 51 6.95 6.95 5.79
C LEU A 51 8.05 8.00 5.77
N ASP A 52 8.31 8.54 4.59
CA ASP A 52 9.03 9.79 4.42
C ASP A 52 8.13 10.81 3.70
N PRO A 53 7.49 11.73 4.45
CA PRO A 53 6.65 12.76 3.86
C PRO A 53 7.43 13.97 3.29
N GLN A 54 8.76 14.00 3.40
CA GLN A 54 9.60 15.13 2.96
C GLN A 54 9.97 15.08 1.47
N THR A 55 9.61 13.99 0.80
CA THR A 55 9.94 13.73 -0.61
C THR A 55 8.70 13.91 -1.50
N GLU A 56 8.95 14.14 -2.79
CA GLU A 56 7.91 14.29 -3.81
C GLU A 56 8.24 13.33 -4.98
N PRO A 57 7.45 12.26 -5.19
CA PRO A 57 6.33 11.79 -4.37
C PRO A 57 6.76 11.33 -2.97
N LYS A 58 5.85 11.42 -1.99
CA LYS A 58 6.10 10.95 -0.62
C LYS A 58 6.36 9.44 -0.61
N GLN A 59 7.29 8.97 0.21
CA GLN A 59 7.72 7.58 0.20
C GLN A 59 7.02 6.74 1.26
N LEU A 60 6.68 5.52 0.90
CA LEU A 60 6.16 4.49 1.79
C LEU A 60 6.93 3.19 1.52
N ASP A 61 7.59 2.66 2.53
CA ASP A 61 8.25 1.35 2.47
C ASP A 61 7.55 0.37 3.39
N THR A 62 7.51 -0.90 3.00
CA THR A 62 7.05 -1.98 3.86
C THR A 62 8.15 -3.00 4.05
N SER A 63 8.17 -3.63 5.22
CA SER A 63 9.16 -4.65 5.60
C SER A 63 8.44 -5.91 6.08
N ILE A 64 8.88 -7.04 5.54
CA ILE A 64 8.47 -8.40 5.93
C ILE A 64 9.69 -9.27 6.21
N MET A 65 9.54 -10.24 7.11
CA MET A 65 10.56 -11.26 7.34
C MET A 65 10.24 -12.49 6.52
N VAL A 66 11.15 -12.89 5.63
CA VAL A 66 11.07 -14.10 4.81
C VAL A 66 12.31 -14.96 5.11
N ASP A 67 12.11 -16.17 5.64
CA ASP A 67 13.20 -17.09 6.01
C ASP A 67 14.31 -16.46 6.88
N GLY A 68 13.94 -15.53 7.76
CA GLY A 68 14.86 -14.82 8.65
C GLY A 68 15.61 -13.65 8.00
N VAL A 69 15.31 -13.32 6.74
CA VAL A 69 15.83 -12.15 6.02
C VAL A 69 14.73 -11.08 5.94
N GLU A 70 15.09 -9.83 6.19
CA GLU A 70 14.18 -8.69 6.02
C GLU A 70 14.11 -8.32 4.52
N GLU A 71 12.92 -8.44 3.93
CA GLU A 71 12.63 -7.97 2.58
C GLU A 71 11.89 -6.64 2.63
N ILE A 72 12.43 -5.64 1.93
CA ILE A 72 11.87 -4.29 1.89
C ILE A 72 11.23 -4.05 0.53
N SER A 73 9.91 -3.85 0.51
CA SER A 73 9.20 -3.36 -0.67
C SER A 73 9.20 -1.83 -0.65
N LYS A 74 9.64 -1.24 -1.77
CA LYS A 74 9.77 0.22 -1.89
C LYS A 74 8.58 0.82 -2.60
N GLY A 75 8.04 1.91 -2.07
CA GLY A 75 6.86 2.54 -2.63
C GLY A 75 6.71 4.03 -2.43
N ILE A 76 5.66 4.59 -2.99
CA ILE A 76 5.26 5.97 -2.83
C ILE A 76 3.80 6.03 -2.41
N TYR A 77 3.39 7.13 -1.81
CA TYR A 77 2.00 7.34 -1.42
C TYR A 77 1.55 8.78 -1.62
N SER A 78 0.26 8.96 -1.83
CA SER A 78 -0.42 10.25 -1.77
C SER A 78 -1.69 10.13 -0.94
N ILE A 79 -2.06 11.22 -0.27
CA ILE A 79 -3.32 11.30 0.48
C ILE A 79 -3.99 12.59 0.06
N ASP A 80 -5.12 12.44 -0.62
CA ASP A 80 -6.01 13.52 -1.03
C ASP A 80 -7.33 13.33 -0.28
N ASP A 81 -7.53 14.10 0.78
CA ASP A 81 -8.65 13.99 1.72
C ASP A 81 -8.82 12.55 2.27
N ASP A 82 -9.87 11.85 1.82
CA ASP A 82 -10.21 10.49 2.22
C ASP A 82 -9.74 9.45 1.20
N VAL A 83 -8.90 9.83 0.24
CA VAL A 83 -8.33 8.93 -0.76
C VAL A 83 -6.84 8.75 -0.49
N LEU A 84 -6.45 7.52 -0.15
CA LEU A 84 -5.06 7.09 -0.07
C LEU A 84 -4.72 6.34 -1.35
N ARG A 85 -3.67 6.77 -2.04
CA ARG A 85 -3.06 6.02 -3.14
C ARG A 85 -1.67 5.61 -2.69
N PHE A 86 -1.31 4.37 -2.94
CA PHE A 86 0.09 3.98 -2.85
C PHE A 86 0.47 3.11 -4.03
N SER A 87 1.76 3.14 -4.33
CA SER A 87 2.36 2.30 -5.34
C SER A 87 3.65 1.73 -4.81
N TRP A 88 3.87 0.43 -4.96
CA TRP A 88 5.12 -0.20 -4.55
C TRP A 88 5.57 -1.27 -5.52
N ARG A 89 6.83 -1.66 -5.36
CA ARG A 89 7.45 -2.82 -6.01
C ARG A 89 8.07 -3.70 -4.95
N VAL A 90 7.88 -5.01 -5.09
CA VAL A 90 8.54 -6.00 -4.23
C VAL A 90 10.02 -6.09 -4.59
N VAL A 91 10.33 -6.02 -5.89
CA VAL A 91 11.70 -6.04 -6.42
C VAL A 91 11.91 -4.84 -7.35
N GLY A 92 13.10 -4.23 -7.27
CA GLY A 92 13.54 -3.18 -8.18
C GLY A 92 13.52 -1.77 -7.59
N GLU A 93 13.49 -0.77 -8.47
CA GLU A 93 13.54 0.63 -8.09
C GLU A 93 12.21 1.13 -7.54
N ARG A 94 12.26 2.18 -6.71
CA ARG A 94 11.07 2.83 -6.16
C ARG A 94 10.22 3.39 -7.31
N PRO A 95 8.90 3.18 -7.32
CA PRO A 95 8.00 3.85 -8.25
C PRO A 95 8.10 5.38 -8.18
N VAL A 96 7.88 6.04 -9.32
CA VAL A 96 7.83 7.50 -9.43
C VAL A 96 6.42 8.05 -9.71
N ASP A 97 5.46 7.16 -9.95
CA ASP A 97 4.06 7.48 -10.26
C ASP A 97 3.10 6.39 -9.77
N PHE A 98 1.80 6.69 -9.83
CA PHE A 98 0.72 5.80 -9.42
C PHE A 98 0.06 5.09 -10.63
N GLN A 99 0.83 4.69 -11.65
CA GLN A 99 0.28 4.06 -12.86
C GLN A 99 0.93 2.71 -13.16
N SER A 100 0.25 1.57 -12.98
CA SER A 100 0.83 0.29 -13.44
C SER A 100 0.73 0.15 -14.97
N ARG A 101 1.69 -0.57 -15.55
CA ARG A 101 1.73 -0.91 -16.98
C ARG A 101 1.94 -2.42 -17.12
N GLU A 102 1.61 -2.96 -18.28
CA GLU A 102 1.86 -4.37 -18.56
C GLU A 102 3.35 -4.71 -18.31
N LEU A 103 3.60 -5.79 -17.58
CA LEU A 103 4.94 -6.27 -17.18
C LEU A 103 5.75 -5.28 -16.32
N ASP A 104 5.12 -4.28 -15.73
CA ASP A 104 5.85 -3.35 -14.87
C ASP A 104 6.02 -3.89 -13.44
N GLU A 105 5.41 -4.99 -13.02
CA GLU A 105 5.57 -5.59 -11.67
C GLU A 105 5.29 -4.60 -10.51
N LYS A 106 4.62 -3.48 -10.82
CA LYS A 106 4.23 -2.47 -9.85
C LYS A 106 2.81 -2.73 -9.42
N ILE A 107 2.61 -2.68 -8.11
CA ILE A 107 1.30 -2.72 -7.51
C ILE A 107 0.90 -1.28 -7.23
N VAL A 108 -0.27 -0.87 -7.71
CA VAL A 108 -0.93 0.38 -7.33
C VAL A 108 -2.22 0.03 -6.64
N ILE A 109 -2.51 0.65 -5.51
CA ILE A 109 -3.81 0.48 -4.83
C ILE A 109 -4.37 1.86 -4.49
N ILE A 110 -5.68 1.97 -4.64
CA ILE A 110 -6.47 3.13 -4.25
C ILE A 110 -7.40 2.68 -3.14
N LEU A 111 -7.34 3.40 -2.02
CA LEU A 111 -8.12 3.14 -0.82
C LEU A 111 -8.94 4.37 -0.42
N HIS A 112 -10.11 4.14 0.15
CA HIS A 112 -10.90 5.19 0.79
C HIS A 112 -10.86 5.05 2.31
N ARG A 113 -10.80 6.17 3.02
CA ARG A 113 -10.87 6.15 4.48
C ARG A 113 -12.18 5.50 4.92
N ALA A 114 -12.09 4.60 5.89
CA ALA A 114 -13.29 3.95 6.43
C ALA A 114 -14.08 4.98 7.26
N THR A 115 -15.31 5.25 6.83
CA THR A 115 -16.30 5.95 7.65
C THR A 115 -16.94 4.94 8.60
N ASN A 116 -16.89 5.21 9.90
CA ASN A 116 -17.65 4.48 10.92
C ASN A 116 -19.17 4.62 10.69
#